data_AF-A0A519TIE7-F1
#
_entry.id   AF-A0A519TIE7-F1
#
_cell.length_a   1.000
_cell.length_b   1.000
_cell.length_c   1.000
_cell.angle_alpha   90.00
_cell.angle_beta   90.00
_cell.angle_gamma   90.00
#
_symmetry.space_group_name_H-M   'P 1'
#
loop_
_entity.id
_entity.type
_entity.pdbx_description
1 polymer ?
#
loop_
_entity_poly.entity_id
_entity_poly.type
_entity_poly.pdbx_seq_one_letter_code
_entity_poly.pdbx_strand_id
1 'polypeptide(L)'
;MSFRTDFLGAGYQRLLPAEGFEARALALFRHQAAHCPPYAAYLAALGCQPARVQQVADIPFLPIEFFKTHEVRTEPAAWHTQETFRSSGTTLQQ
;
A
#
# COMPACT_ATOMS: atom_id res chain seq x y z
N MET A 1 14.49 -10.16 -19.97
CA MET A 1 13.53 -10.67 -18.96
C MET A 1 12.89 -9.47 -18.30
N SER A 2 11.56 -9.44 -18.21
CA SER A 2 10.80 -8.30 -17.71
C SER A 2 10.16 -8.71 -16.39
N PHE A 3 10.50 -8.04 -15.30
CA PHE A 3 9.88 -8.24 -13.98
C PHE A 3 8.35 -8.34 -14.06
N ARG A 4 7.73 -7.54 -14.93
CA ARG A 4 6.28 -7.54 -15.15
C ARG A 4 5.77 -8.88 -15.69
N THR A 5 6.51 -9.51 -16.59
CA THR A 5 6.12 -10.79 -17.19
C THR A 5 6.40 -11.95 -16.26
N ASP A 6 7.56 -11.93 -15.60
CA ASP A 6 8.08 -13.07 -14.84
C ASP A 6 7.44 -13.16 -13.44
N PHE A 7 7.08 -12.03 -12.81
CA PHE A 7 6.57 -11.98 -11.44
C PHE A 7 5.11 -11.54 -11.31
N LEU A 8 4.62 -10.63 -12.15
CA LEU A 8 3.22 -10.19 -12.09
C LEU A 8 2.28 -11.06 -12.95
N GLY A 9 2.85 -11.90 -13.84
CA GLY A 9 2.12 -12.83 -14.70
C GLY A 9 1.15 -12.15 -15.68
N ALA A 10 0.38 -12.92 -16.45
CA ALA A 10 -0.53 -12.39 -17.47
C ALA A 10 -1.61 -11.41 -16.92
N GLY A 11 -1.82 -11.38 -15.60
CA GLY A 11 -2.76 -10.49 -14.93
C GLY A 11 -2.32 -9.02 -14.86
N TYR A 12 -1.03 -8.70 -15.01
CA TYR A 12 -0.56 -7.31 -14.88
C TYR A 12 -1.19 -6.38 -15.92
N GLN A 13 -1.53 -6.89 -17.11
CA GLN A 13 -2.17 -6.12 -18.17
C GLN A 13 -3.55 -5.61 -17.77
N ARG A 14 -4.24 -6.29 -16.82
CA ARG A 14 -5.51 -5.83 -16.26
C ARG A 14 -5.35 -4.64 -15.31
N LEU A 15 -4.13 -4.33 -14.88
CA LEU A 15 -3.81 -3.21 -13.99
C LEU A 15 -3.32 -1.96 -14.77
N LEU A 16 -3.12 -2.07 -16.08
CA LEU A 16 -2.61 -0.99 -16.94
C LEU A 16 -3.64 0.03 -17.41
N PRO A 17 -4.91 -0.31 -17.67
CA PRO A 17 -5.86 0.66 -18.18
C PRO A 17 -6.18 1.73 -17.14
N ALA A 18 -6.29 2.98 -17.59
CA ALA A 18 -6.68 4.10 -16.73
C ALA A 18 -8.15 3.98 -16.29
N GLU A 19 -9.00 3.26 -17.06
CA GLU A 19 -10.38 3.05 -16.67
C GLU A 19 -10.49 2.28 -15.34
N GLY A 20 -11.24 2.86 -14.40
CA GLY A 20 -11.46 2.26 -13.09
C GLY A 20 -10.26 2.34 -12.14
N PHE A 21 -9.20 3.12 -12.46
CA PHE A 21 -8.09 3.36 -11.53
C PHE A 21 -8.59 3.82 -10.15
N GLU A 22 -9.45 4.84 -10.11
CA GLU A 22 -9.95 5.42 -8.87
C GLU A 22 -10.73 4.40 -8.03
N ALA A 23 -11.64 3.64 -8.65
CA ALA A 23 -12.38 2.58 -7.96
C ALA A 23 -11.45 1.50 -7.38
N ARG A 24 -10.39 1.12 -8.13
CA ARG A 24 -9.38 0.16 -7.66
C ARG A 24 -8.51 0.72 -6.55
N ALA A 25 -8.10 1.98 -6.65
CA ALA A 25 -7.32 2.65 -5.62
C ALA A 25 -8.09 2.75 -4.30
N LEU A 26 -9.38 3.11 -4.36
CA LEU A 26 -10.25 3.12 -3.18
C LEU A 26 -10.48 1.71 -2.61
N ALA A 27 -10.64 0.70 -3.46
CA ALA A 27 -10.75 -0.69 -3.01
C ALA A 27 -9.45 -1.17 -2.32
N LEU A 28 -8.29 -0.85 -2.90
CA LEU A 28 -6.99 -1.16 -2.32
C LEU A 28 -6.78 -0.44 -0.99
N PHE A 29 -7.11 0.85 -0.92
CA PHE A 29 -7.06 1.63 0.33
C PHE A 29 -7.90 0.96 1.42
N ARG A 30 -9.16 0.58 1.12
CA ARG A 30 -10.04 -0.07 2.10
C ARG A 30 -9.50 -1.41 2.56
N HIS A 31 -8.92 -2.20 1.64
CA HIS A 31 -8.24 -3.44 2.00
C HIS A 31 -7.02 -3.17 2.91
N GLN A 32 -6.16 -2.22 2.56
CA GLN A 32 -5.00 -1.85 3.38
C GLN A 32 -5.42 -1.33 4.76
N ALA A 33 -6.47 -0.52 4.83
CA ALA A 33 -7.01 0.01 6.08
C ALA A 33 -7.51 -1.11 7.03
N ALA A 34 -8.01 -2.22 6.48
CA ALA A 34 -8.48 -3.36 7.26
C ALA A 34 -7.36 -4.36 7.60
N HIS A 35 -6.38 -4.52 6.71
CA HIS A 35 -5.43 -5.65 6.76
C HIS A 35 -3.98 -5.25 7.04
N CYS A 36 -3.62 -3.96 7.03
CA CYS A 36 -2.28 -3.47 7.37
C CYS A 36 -2.26 -2.87 8.78
N PRO A 37 -1.71 -3.55 9.81
CA PRO A 37 -1.85 -3.12 11.20
C PRO A 37 -1.27 -1.73 11.50
N PRO A 38 -0.06 -1.35 11.03
CA PRO A 38 0.46 -0.01 11.26
C PRO A 38 -0.42 1.09 10.64
N TYR A 39 -0.98 0.82 9.44
CA TYR A 39 -1.84 1.79 8.76
C TYR A 39 -3.22 1.90 9.42
N ALA A 40 -3.82 0.78 9.82
CA ALA A 40 -5.07 0.77 10.55
C ALA A 40 -5.00 1.57 11.86
N ALA A 41 -3.91 1.39 12.62
CA ALA A 41 -3.68 2.15 13.85
C ALA A 41 -3.52 3.66 13.59
N TYR A 42 -2.79 4.03 12.53
CA TYR A 42 -2.64 5.42 12.10
C TYR A 42 -3.99 6.06 11.72
N LEU A 43 -4.80 5.38 10.91
CA LEU A 43 -6.12 5.86 10.50
C LEU A 43 -7.06 6.03 11.70
N ALA A 44 -7.02 5.10 12.65
CA ALA A 44 -7.79 5.20 13.89
C ALA A 44 -7.39 6.42 14.73
N ALA A 45 -6.08 6.70 14.86
CA ALA A 45 -5.58 7.88 15.57
C ALA A 45 -6.01 9.21 14.92
N LEU A 46 -6.19 9.23 13.60
CA LEU A 46 -6.74 10.38 12.88
C LEU A 46 -8.27 10.50 12.96
N GLY A 47 -8.97 9.52 13.54
CA GLY A 47 -10.43 9.43 13.48
C GLY A 47 -10.96 9.20 12.05
N CYS A 48 -10.11 8.70 11.15
CA CYS A 48 -10.50 8.42 9.77
C CYS A 48 -11.48 7.23 9.73
N GLN A 49 -12.53 7.37 8.93
CA GLN A 49 -13.47 6.28 8.65
C GLN A 49 -13.28 5.84 7.18
N PRO A 50 -12.62 4.70 6.90
CA PRO A 50 -12.30 4.29 5.53
C PRO A 50 -13.49 4.19 4.58
N ALA A 51 -14.68 3.89 5.11
CA ALA A 51 -15.92 3.85 4.34
C ALA A 51 -16.39 5.23 3.85
N ARG A 52 -15.95 6.32 4.50
CA ARG A 52 -16.32 7.70 4.14
C ARG A 52 -15.40 8.32 3.10
N VAL A 53 -14.23 7.74 2.83
CA VAL A 53 -13.28 8.18 1.80
C VAL A 53 -13.88 7.87 0.42
N GLN A 54 -14.14 8.92 -0.37
CA GLN A 54 -14.80 8.81 -1.69
C GLN A 54 -13.85 9.10 -2.85
N GLN A 55 -12.77 9.84 -2.63
CA GLN A 55 -11.80 10.18 -3.67
C GLN A 55 -10.39 9.78 -3.24
N VAL A 56 -9.52 9.51 -4.22
CA VAL A 56 -8.11 9.17 -3.94
C VAL A 56 -7.40 10.28 -3.16
N ALA A 57 -7.75 11.54 -3.42
CA ALA A 57 -7.21 12.70 -2.73
C ALA A 57 -7.59 12.76 -1.23
N ASP A 58 -8.65 12.06 -0.82
CA ASP A 58 -9.10 12.02 0.58
C ASP A 58 -8.35 10.97 1.42
N ILE A 59 -7.53 10.12 0.79
CA ILE A 59 -6.81 9.04 1.48
C ILE A 59 -5.72 9.65 2.37
N PRO A 60 -5.72 9.39 3.70
CA PRO A 60 -4.65 9.88 4.56
C PRO A 60 -3.31 9.22 4.22
N PHE A 61 -2.30 10.04 3.92
CA PHE A 61 -0.97 9.56 3.57
C PHE A 61 -0.20 9.10 4.81
N LEU A 62 0.28 7.86 4.78
CA LEU A 62 1.12 7.32 5.85
C LEU A 62 2.51 7.98 5.80
N PRO A 63 3.00 8.58 6.90
CA PRO A 63 4.33 9.19 6.93
C PRO A 63 5.43 8.18 6.63
N ILE A 64 6.45 8.58 5.86
CA ILE A 64 7.52 7.69 5.41
C ILE A 64 8.32 7.09 6.58
N GLU A 65 8.35 7.76 7.73
CA GLU A 65 9.00 7.33 8.96
C GLU A 65 8.44 6.01 9.51
N PHE A 66 7.16 5.70 9.24
CA PHE A 66 6.56 4.43 9.64
C PHE A 66 7.30 3.25 9.00
N PHE A 67 7.72 3.38 7.74
CA PHE A 67 8.45 2.32 7.04
C PHE A 67 9.86 2.07 7.61
N LYS A 68 10.39 2.98 8.44
CA LYS A 68 11.69 2.80 9.13
C LYS A 68 11.56 2.02 10.43
N THR A 69 10.39 2.03 11.06
CA THR A 69 10.18 1.55 12.43
C THR A 69 9.11 0.47 12.54
N HIS A 70 8.28 0.31 11.51
CA HIS A 70 7.17 -0.63 11.46
C HIS A 70 7.23 -1.47 10.19
N GLU A 71 6.78 -2.72 10.31
CA GLU A 71 6.56 -3.58 9.15
C GLU A 71 5.22 -3.22 8.48
N VAL A 72 5.27 -2.26 7.55
CA VAL A 72 4.08 -1.80 6.81
C VAL A 72 3.73 -2.79 5.70
N ARG A 73 2.99 -3.84 6.05
CA ARG A 73 2.46 -4.83 5.10
C ARG A 73 1.06 -5.32 5.49
N THR A 74 0.28 -5.79 4.51
CA THR A 74 -1.02 -6.42 4.78
C THR A 74 -0.82 -7.85 5.30
N GLU A 75 -1.69 -8.31 6.19
CA GLU A 75 -1.74 -9.71 6.64
C GLU A 75 -0.36 -10.34 6.95
N PRO A 76 0.44 -9.76 7.86
CA PRO A 76 1.83 -10.16 8.08
C PRO A 76 2.03 -11.64 8.45
N ALA A 77 0.99 -12.29 8.98
CA ALA A 77 1.00 -13.73 9.29
C ALA A 77 0.58 -14.64 8.13
N ALA A 78 -0.03 -14.10 7.06
CA ALA A 78 -0.60 -14.89 5.97
C ALA A 78 0.39 -15.17 4.84
N TRP A 79 1.46 -14.39 4.70
CA TRP A 79 2.43 -14.54 3.63
C TRP A 79 3.84 -14.14 4.07
N HIS A 80 4.83 -14.70 3.37
CA HIS A 80 6.25 -14.43 3.57
C HIS A 80 6.83 -13.68 2.38
N THR A 81 7.81 -12.83 2.65
CA THR A 81 8.52 -12.08 1.62
C THR A 81 9.26 -13.03 0.68
N GLN A 82 9.01 -12.91 -0.63
CA GLN A 82 9.71 -13.70 -1.64
C GLN A 82 11.04 -13.05 -2.06
N GLU A 83 11.06 -11.74 -2.20
CA GLU A 83 12.24 -10.95 -2.53
C GLU A 83 12.22 -9.60 -1.79
N THR A 84 13.40 -9.09 -1.44
CA THR A 84 13.54 -7.82 -0.73
C THR A 84 14.35 -6.84 -1.57
N PHE A 85 13.77 -5.68 -1.83
CA PHE A 85 14.43 -4.54 -2.47
C PHE A 85 14.63 -3.44 -1.43
N ARG A 86 15.73 -2.70 -1.54
CA ARG A 86 16.06 -1.59 -0.63
C ARG A 86 16.16 -0.31 -1.43
N SER A 87 15.62 0.77 -0.88
CA SER A 87 15.85 2.11 -1.43
C SER A 87 17.32 2.48 -1.32
N SER A 88 17.79 3.40 -2.16
CA SER A 88 19.18 3.86 -2.21
C SER A 88 19.68 4.59 -0.96
N GLY A 89 18.80 4.81 0.04
CA GLY A 89 19.20 5.35 1.35
C GLY A 89 19.71 6.79 1.32
N THR A 90 19.18 7.66 0.46
CA THR A 90 19.65 9.05 0.32
C THR A 90 19.07 10.03 1.35
N THR A 91 18.23 9.57 2.27
CA THR A 91 17.65 10.43 3.32
C THR A 91 18.53 10.39 4.57
N LEU A 92 19.32 11.46 4.80
CA LEU A 92 20.06 11.67 6.05
C LEU A 92 19.08 11.61 7.23
N GLN A 93 19.34 10.76 8.22
CA GLN A 93 18.75 10.90 9.55
C GLN A 93 19.35 12.16 10.17
N GLN A 94 18.53 13.18 10.41
CA GLN A 94 18.83 14.23 11.38
C GLN A 94 18.07 13.95 12.66
#